data_AF-A0A6I2FH10-F1
#
_entry.id   AF-A0A6I2FH10-F1
#
_cell.length_a   1.000
_cell.length_b   1.000
_cell.length_c   1.000
_cell.angle_alpha   90.00
_cell.angle_beta   90.00
_cell.angle_gamma   90.00
#
_symmetry.space_group_name_H-M   'P 1'
#
loop_
_entity.id
_entity.type
_entity.pdbx_description
1 polymer ?
#
loop_
_entity_poly.entity_id
_entity_poly.type
_entity_poly.pdbx_seq_one_letter_code
_entity_poly.pdbx_strand_id
1 'polypeptide(L)'
;MAAESDSRAGRPRASSRETLAEAACELFLEQGYDATSVADITRRAGVSRSSFFNYFSAKGDIFWAAFDERIADVEGRLDVAADAVATVLADALAGFVPDSLALAVVNAQVMGIDTELAREAAVRRTRLGDAVTARLVRDGADPLRAAICGAAYAAAVLAALWSWAREGAGRAPLEPILQRALAMVPAVVPEGRVSQLRVVVRADDLDAALAVYRDALGLTEQESYAGDDGARVVILGAGRATLELSNPEQVRFIDRVETDGVTSPGIRLAFEVADTAAETSRLADAGAEVLASARETPWRSVNARLAGPADLQFTLFQELGPAEG
;
A
#
# COMPACT_ATOMS: atom_id res chain seq x y z
N MET A 1 44.40 41.84 -33.87
CA MET A 1 44.43 40.38 -33.68
C MET A 1 44.25 40.12 -32.19
N ALA A 2 43.01 40.03 -31.75
CA ALA A 2 42.64 39.73 -30.37
C ALA A 2 41.88 38.40 -30.41
N ALA A 3 42.37 37.41 -29.67
CA ALA A 3 41.77 36.09 -29.58
C ALA A 3 40.54 36.17 -28.67
N GLU A 4 39.36 35.91 -29.22
CA GLU A 4 38.15 35.63 -28.46
C GLU A 4 38.31 34.27 -27.77
N SER A 5 38.37 34.30 -26.44
CA SER A 5 38.26 33.11 -25.61
C SER A 5 36.79 32.69 -25.55
N ASP A 6 36.43 31.69 -26.32
CA ASP A 6 35.11 31.06 -26.30
C ASP A 6 34.90 30.35 -24.94
N SER A 7 34.07 30.96 -24.10
CA SER A 7 33.68 30.41 -22.81
C SER A 7 32.79 29.18 -23.04
N ARG A 8 33.35 27.99 -22.83
CA ARG A 8 32.63 26.71 -22.81
C ARG A 8 31.39 26.79 -21.91
N ALA A 9 30.23 27.00 -22.51
CA ALA A 9 28.94 26.87 -21.84
C ALA A 9 28.80 25.41 -21.35
N GLY A 10 28.74 25.22 -20.03
CA GLY A 10 28.67 23.90 -19.41
C GLY A 10 27.41 23.13 -19.83
N ARG A 11 27.58 21.83 -20.13
CA ARG A 11 26.49 20.91 -20.48
C ARG A 11 25.43 20.89 -19.36
N PRO A 12 24.12 20.83 -19.68
CA PRO A 12 23.05 20.84 -18.66
C PRO A 12 23.25 19.76 -17.60
N ARG A 13 23.10 20.15 -16.32
CA ARG A 13 23.36 19.30 -15.14
C ARG A 13 22.54 18.00 -15.13
N ALA A 14 21.28 18.05 -15.57
CA ALA A 14 20.40 16.88 -15.65
C ALA A 14 20.96 15.81 -16.61
N SER A 15 21.40 16.21 -17.80
CA SER A 15 21.97 15.27 -18.79
C SER A 15 23.24 14.58 -18.29
N SER A 16 24.03 15.24 -17.43
CA SER A 16 25.25 14.64 -16.88
C SER A 16 24.96 13.55 -15.84
N ARG A 17 23.87 13.68 -15.08
CA ARG A 17 23.45 12.66 -14.10
C ARG A 17 22.91 11.41 -14.80
N GLU A 18 22.05 11.61 -15.79
CA GLU A 18 21.47 10.52 -16.60
C GLU A 18 22.56 9.77 -17.37
N THR A 19 23.50 10.50 -18.02
CA THR A 19 24.65 9.89 -18.72
C THR A 19 25.51 9.03 -17.78
N LEU A 20 25.72 9.49 -16.53
CA LEU A 20 26.44 8.70 -15.52
C LEU A 20 25.68 7.44 -15.10
N ALA A 21 24.34 7.52 -15.00
CA ALA A 21 23.49 6.38 -14.66
C ALA A 21 23.44 5.33 -15.77
N GLU A 22 23.31 5.76 -17.03
CA GLU A 22 23.38 4.88 -18.20
C GLU A 22 24.74 4.18 -18.29
N ALA A 23 25.84 4.93 -18.20
CA ALA A 23 27.19 4.37 -18.24
C ALA A 23 27.45 3.37 -17.09
N ALA A 24 26.93 3.64 -15.89
CA ALA A 24 27.03 2.73 -14.76
C ALA A 24 26.21 1.45 -14.98
N CYS A 25 24.96 1.57 -15.45
CA CYS A 25 24.12 0.43 -15.82
C CYS A 25 24.81 -0.49 -16.84
N GLU A 26 25.33 0.09 -17.93
CA GLU A 26 26.04 -0.67 -18.96
C GLU A 26 27.25 -1.42 -18.39
N LEU A 27 28.13 -0.72 -17.68
CA LEU A 27 29.34 -1.33 -17.13
C LEU A 27 29.02 -2.41 -16.09
N PHE A 28 28.00 -2.21 -15.24
CA PHE A 28 27.61 -3.22 -14.27
C PHE A 28 27.01 -4.46 -14.96
N LEU A 29 26.31 -4.31 -16.09
CA LEU A 29 25.84 -5.44 -16.89
C LEU A 29 26.98 -6.14 -17.65
N GLU A 30 27.96 -5.39 -18.16
CA GLU A 30 29.08 -5.91 -18.95
C GLU A 30 30.06 -6.73 -18.10
N GLN A 31 30.43 -6.22 -16.93
CA GLN A 31 31.56 -6.73 -16.14
C GLN A 31 31.26 -6.87 -14.64
N GLY A 32 30.05 -6.55 -14.19
CA GLY A 32 29.65 -6.60 -12.79
C GLY A 32 30.04 -5.36 -11.98
N TYR A 33 29.37 -5.20 -10.83
CA TYR A 33 29.55 -4.07 -9.92
C TYR A 33 30.96 -4.00 -9.37
N ASP A 34 31.46 -5.08 -8.77
CA ASP A 34 32.75 -5.10 -8.07
C ASP A 34 33.93 -4.77 -8.99
N ALA A 35 33.90 -5.24 -10.24
CA ALA A 35 34.94 -4.98 -11.24
C ALA A 35 34.88 -3.55 -11.83
N THR A 36 33.81 -2.79 -11.59
CA THR A 36 33.61 -1.47 -12.16
C THR A 36 34.06 -0.36 -11.20
N SER A 37 35.01 0.48 -11.62
CA SER A 37 35.45 1.64 -10.83
C SER A 37 34.72 2.93 -11.23
N VAL A 38 34.72 3.94 -10.35
CA VAL A 38 34.24 5.30 -10.69
C VAL A 38 35.03 5.89 -11.87
N ALA A 39 36.31 5.52 -12.03
CA ALA A 39 37.11 5.95 -13.17
C ALA A 39 36.61 5.35 -14.49
N ASP A 40 36.13 4.11 -14.48
CA ASP A 40 35.56 3.47 -15.66
C ASP A 40 34.23 4.12 -16.05
N ILE A 41 33.37 4.38 -15.08
CA ILE A 41 32.06 5.05 -15.28
C ILE A 41 32.27 6.45 -15.86
N THR A 42 33.13 7.26 -15.24
CA THR A 42 33.40 8.63 -15.70
C THR A 42 34.03 8.68 -17.09
N ARG A 43 34.93 7.74 -17.40
CA ARG A 43 35.52 7.59 -18.74
C ARG A 43 34.46 7.22 -19.78
N ARG A 44 33.56 6.27 -19.48
CA ARG A 44 32.46 5.85 -20.37
C ARG A 44 31.47 6.99 -20.59
N ALA A 45 31.09 7.70 -19.53
CA ALA A 45 30.18 8.84 -19.58
C ALA A 45 30.79 10.11 -20.19
N GLY A 46 32.11 10.15 -20.43
CA GLY A 46 32.80 11.32 -20.96
C GLY A 46 32.80 12.53 -20.01
N VAL A 47 32.73 12.30 -18.69
CA VAL A 47 32.72 13.34 -17.66
C VAL A 47 33.92 13.22 -16.73
N SER A 48 34.24 14.30 -16.00
CA SER A 48 35.35 14.27 -15.04
C SER A 48 34.99 13.50 -13.77
N ARG A 49 36.00 12.99 -13.06
CA ARG A 49 35.80 12.40 -11.73
C ARG A 49 35.26 13.40 -10.70
N SER A 50 35.63 14.68 -10.83
CA SER A 50 35.04 15.75 -10.01
C SER A 50 33.54 15.90 -10.29
N SER A 51 33.12 15.80 -11.56
CA SER A 51 31.71 15.82 -11.94
C SER A 51 30.91 14.68 -11.31
N PHE A 52 31.49 13.47 -11.20
CA PHE A 52 30.85 12.35 -10.51
C PHE A 52 30.55 12.67 -9.04
N PHE A 53 31.57 13.11 -8.30
CA PHE A 53 31.44 13.37 -6.86
C PHE A 53 30.59 14.61 -6.53
N ASN A 54 30.27 15.44 -7.52
CA ASN A 54 29.27 16.50 -7.35
C ASN A 54 27.84 15.95 -7.24
N TYR A 55 27.59 14.72 -7.71
CA TYR A 55 26.27 14.09 -7.71
C TYR A 55 26.17 12.89 -6.76
N PHE A 56 27.24 12.10 -6.64
CA PHE A 56 27.21 10.80 -5.97
C PHE A 56 28.42 10.63 -5.05
N SER A 57 28.19 10.15 -3.84
CA SER A 57 29.29 9.76 -2.93
C SER A 57 29.94 8.45 -3.36
N ALA A 58 29.16 7.51 -3.87
CA ALA A 58 29.57 6.19 -4.29
C ALA A 58 28.87 5.76 -5.59
N LYS A 59 29.42 4.73 -6.26
CA LYS A 59 28.83 4.17 -7.49
C LYS A 59 27.47 3.47 -7.26
N GLY A 60 27.17 3.04 -6.03
CA GLY A 60 25.87 2.50 -5.66
C GLY A 60 24.76 3.56 -5.59
N ASP A 61 25.10 4.82 -5.30
CA ASP A 61 24.12 5.90 -5.13
C ASP A 61 23.46 6.33 -6.45
N ILE A 62 24.07 5.95 -7.58
CA ILE A 62 23.70 6.43 -8.91
C ILE A 62 22.25 6.11 -9.24
N PHE A 63 21.78 4.91 -8.89
CA PHE A 63 20.41 4.47 -9.15
C PHE A 63 19.36 5.14 -8.26
N TRP A 64 19.80 5.78 -7.18
CA TRP A 64 18.91 6.29 -6.15
C TRP A 64 18.64 7.77 -6.24
N ALA A 65 19.46 8.54 -6.97
CA ALA A 65 19.39 10.00 -6.90
C ALA A 65 18.03 10.59 -7.28
N ALA A 66 17.31 10.00 -8.25
CA ALA A 66 15.95 10.43 -8.59
C ALA A 66 14.96 10.14 -7.45
N PHE A 67 15.14 9.04 -6.73
CA PHE A 67 14.33 8.71 -5.57
C PHE A 67 14.70 9.57 -4.36
N ASP A 68 15.98 9.89 -4.17
CA ASP A 68 16.46 10.78 -3.10
C ASP A 68 15.89 12.20 -3.26
N GLU A 69 15.71 12.69 -4.49
CA GLU A 69 14.99 13.95 -4.77
C GLU A 69 13.52 13.87 -4.35
N ARG A 70 12.85 12.74 -4.60
CA ARG A 70 11.46 12.54 -4.14
C ARG A 70 11.37 12.42 -2.62
N ILE A 71 12.33 11.77 -1.97
CA ILE A 71 12.40 11.73 -0.50
C ILE A 71 12.58 13.13 0.07
N ALA A 72 13.44 13.96 -0.53
CA ALA A 72 13.61 15.35 -0.09
C ALA A 72 12.33 16.18 -0.27
N ASP A 73 11.57 15.98 -1.35
CA ASP A 73 10.26 16.59 -1.54
C ASP A 73 9.25 16.12 -0.48
N VAL A 74 9.20 14.81 -0.18
CA VAL A 74 8.38 14.27 0.91
C VAL A 74 8.75 14.90 2.25
N GLU A 75 10.05 14.96 2.59
CA GLU A 75 10.55 15.56 3.83
C GLU A 75 10.06 17.02 3.95
N GLY A 76 10.16 17.80 2.88
CA GLY A 76 9.68 19.18 2.84
C GLY A 76 8.15 19.31 2.96
N ARG A 77 7.38 18.47 2.26
CA ARG A 77 5.91 18.50 2.32
C ARG A 77 5.38 18.05 3.67
N LEU A 78 5.95 17.01 4.28
CA LEU A 78 5.58 16.54 5.61
C LEU A 78 5.84 17.60 6.69
N ASP A 79 6.74 18.55 6.46
CA ASP A 79 6.96 19.63 7.42
C ASP A 79 5.76 20.58 7.54
N VAL A 80 5.06 20.85 6.42
CA VAL A 80 4.07 21.93 6.31
C VAL A 80 2.64 21.49 5.94
N ALA A 81 2.46 20.31 5.34
CA ALA A 81 1.16 19.87 4.82
C ALA A 81 0.15 19.64 5.97
N ALA A 82 -1.16 19.83 5.74
CA ALA A 82 -2.19 19.39 6.69
C ALA A 82 -2.78 18.02 6.32
N ASP A 83 -2.49 17.55 5.10
CA ASP A 83 -3.05 16.33 4.53
C ASP A 83 -2.54 15.06 5.23
N ALA A 84 -3.27 13.97 5.03
CA ALA A 84 -2.88 12.66 5.53
C ALA A 84 -1.52 12.24 4.94
N VAL A 85 -0.72 11.53 5.75
CA VAL A 85 0.62 11.04 5.35
C VAL A 85 0.56 10.26 4.03
N ALA A 86 -0.43 9.38 3.87
CA ALA A 86 -0.63 8.62 2.64
C ALA A 86 -0.80 9.53 1.41
N THR A 87 -1.59 10.59 1.51
CA THR A 87 -1.80 11.57 0.43
C THR A 87 -0.51 12.29 0.07
N VAL A 88 0.23 12.77 1.08
CA VAL A 88 1.52 13.46 0.86
C VAL A 88 2.52 12.55 0.14
N LEU A 89 2.59 11.27 0.54
CA LEU A 89 3.48 10.29 -0.08
C LEU A 89 3.08 9.98 -1.53
N ALA A 90 1.78 9.77 -1.79
CA ALA A 90 1.27 9.54 -3.14
C ALA A 90 1.58 10.74 -4.05
N ASP A 91 1.25 11.96 -3.62
CA ASP A 91 1.45 13.16 -4.42
C ASP A 91 2.92 13.49 -4.68
N ALA A 92 3.82 13.17 -3.75
CA ALA A 92 5.25 13.40 -3.92
C ALA A 92 5.89 12.40 -4.90
N LEU A 93 5.36 11.18 -4.97
CA LEU A 93 5.82 10.11 -5.85
C LEU A 93 5.04 10.03 -7.16
N ALA A 94 4.00 10.85 -7.32
CA ALA A 94 3.24 10.96 -8.56
C ALA A 94 4.16 11.27 -9.75
N GLY A 95 3.95 10.53 -10.84
CA GLY A 95 4.73 10.64 -12.08
C GLY A 95 6.20 10.25 -11.94
N PHE A 96 6.58 9.52 -10.89
CA PHE A 96 7.94 9.02 -10.72
C PHE A 96 8.21 7.84 -11.68
N VAL A 97 9.25 7.99 -12.51
CA VAL A 97 9.66 6.99 -13.52
C VAL A 97 11.18 6.79 -13.46
N PRO A 98 11.71 6.03 -12.48
CA PRO A 98 13.16 5.81 -12.34
C PRO A 98 13.62 4.59 -13.16
N ASP A 99 13.77 4.74 -14.48
CA ASP A 99 14.13 3.63 -15.37
C ASP A 99 15.45 2.95 -14.99
N SER A 100 16.45 3.70 -14.53
CA SER A 100 17.73 3.16 -14.10
C SER A 100 17.62 2.34 -12.80
N LEU A 101 16.79 2.77 -11.84
CA LEU A 101 16.54 2.02 -10.61
C LEU A 101 15.75 0.73 -10.91
N ALA A 102 14.77 0.81 -11.79
CA ALA A 102 14.03 -0.38 -12.21
C ALA A 102 14.94 -1.41 -12.90
N LEU A 103 15.81 -0.94 -13.81
CA LEU A 103 16.78 -1.79 -14.47
C LEU A 103 17.73 -2.43 -13.45
N ALA A 104 18.21 -1.65 -12.47
CA ALA A 104 19.05 -2.15 -11.38
C ALA A 104 18.32 -3.19 -10.51
N VAL A 105 17.06 -2.98 -10.16
CA VAL A 105 16.25 -3.94 -9.38
C VAL A 105 16.05 -5.25 -10.16
N VAL A 106 15.72 -5.18 -11.45
CA VAL A 106 15.45 -6.36 -12.28
C VAL A 106 16.74 -7.15 -12.57
N ASN A 107 17.86 -6.46 -12.74
CA ASN A 107 19.15 -7.08 -13.09
C ASN A 107 20.12 -7.16 -11.92
N ALA A 108 19.65 -7.05 -10.67
CA ALA A 108 20.50 -6.95 -9.49
C ALA A 108 21.53 -8.09 -9.41
N GLN A 109 21.08 -9.33 -9.66
CA GLN A 109 21.93 -10.51 -9.67
C GLN A 109 22.96 -10.52 -10.81
N VAL A 110 22.57 -10.08 -12.00
CA VAL A 110 23.48 -10.02 -13.17
C VAL A 110 24.54 -8.95 -12.95
N MET A 111 24.14 -7.80 -12.42
CA MET A 111 25.03 -6.71 -12.06
C MET A 111 25.87 -7.01 -10.82
N GLY A 112 25.51 -7.99 -9.99
CA GLY A 112 26.16 -8.29 -8.72
C GLY A 112 25.94 -7.21 -7.65
N ILE A 113 24.75 -6.59 -7.63
CA ILE A 113 24.41 -5.47 -6.72
C ILE A 113 23.35 -5.80 -5.67
N ASP A 114 22.89 -7.05 -5.52
CA ASP A 114 21.79 -7.38 -4.59
C ASP A 114 22.02 -6.87 -3.17
N THR A 115 23.22 -7.09 -2.63
CA THR A 115 23.59 -6.69 -1.28
C THR A 115 23.65 -5.17 -1.14
N GLU A 116 24.25 -4.49 -2.12
CA GLU A 116 24.39 -3.04 -2.13
C GLU A 116 23.02 -2.36 -2.31
N LEU A 117 22.20 -2.86 -3.23
CA LEU A 117 20.86 -2.36 -3.47
C LEU A 117 19.98 -2.51 -2.23
N ALA A 118 20.07 -3.65 -1.53
CA ALA A 118 19.37 -3.85 -0.26
C ALA A 118 19.85 -2.90 0.84
N ARG A 119 21.16 -2.66 0.93
CA ARG A 119 21.76 -1.72 1.90
C ARG A 119 21.29 -0.28 1.63
N GLU A 120 21.36 0.17 0.39
CA GLU A 120 20.93 1.52 0.01
C GLU A 120 19.41 1.70 0.14
N ALA A 121 18.62 0.66 -0.12
CA ALA A 121 17.17 0.66 0.13
C ALA A 121 16.84 0.81 1.63
N ALA A 122 17.63 0.18 2.50
CA ALA A 122 17.44 0.28 3.96
C ALA A 122 17.67 1.71 4.45
N VAL A 123 18.71 2.40 3.97
CA VAL A 123 18.99 3.81 4.30
C VAL A 123 17.78 4.69 3.97
N ARG A 124 17.19 4.51 2.79
CA ARG A 124 16.05 5.31 2.31
C ARG A 124 14.74 4.96 3.02
N ARG A 125 14.56 3.69 3.37
CA ARG A 125 13.47 3.27 4.24
C ARG A 125 13.55 3.95 5.61
N THR A 126 14.74 4.02 6.22
CA THR A 126 14.94 4.73 7.49
C THR A 126 14.66 6.22 7.35
N ARG A 127 15.26 6.91 6.36
CA ARG A 127 15.03 8.34 6.13
C ARG A 127 13.54 8.69 5.99
N LEU A 128 12.84 7.97 5.13
CA LEU A 128 11.42 8.17 4.89
C LEU A 128 10.59 7.87 6.15
N GLY A 129 10.93 6.79 6.86
CA GLY A 129 10.24 6.40 8.08
C GLY A 129 10.43 7.42 9.22
N ASP A 130 11.63 7.97 9.37
CA ASP A 130 11.94 9.00 10.36
C ASP A 130 11.20 10.31 10.05
N ALA A 131 11.11 10.70 8.78
CA ALA A 131 10.35 11.88 8.37
C ALA A 131 8.86 11.76 8.72
N VAL A 132 8.25 10.60 8.42
CA VAL A 132 6.86 10.31 8.79
C VAL A 132 6.69 10.25 10.31
N THR A 133 7.62 9.60 11.02
CA THR A 133 7.59 9.49 12.49
C THR A 133 7.63 10.89 13.13
N ALA A 134 8.56 11.73 12.69
CA ALA A 134 8.71 13.10 13.19
C ALA A 134 7.45 13.92 12.94
N ARG A 135 6.81 13.74 11.78
CA ARG A 135 5.52 14.36 11.48
C ARG A 135 4.42 13.88 12.45
N LEU A 136 4.22 12.58 12.59
CA LEU A 136 3.15 12.04 13.45
C LEU A 136 3.34 12.43 14.92
N VAL A 137 4.58 12.48 15.42
CA VAL A 137 4.89 12.98 16.77
C VAL A 137 4.52 14.45 16.91
N ARG A 138 4.83 15.30 15.92
CA ARG A 138 4.42 16.72 15.92
C ARG A 138 2.90 16.88 15.94
N ASP A 139 2.18 15.97 15.29
CA ASP A 139 0.71 15.94 15.28
C ASP A 139 0.11 15.35 16.58
N GLY A 140 0.96 14.96 17.54
CA GLY A 140 0.55 14.51 18.87
C GLY A 140 0.34 13.00 19.00
N ALA A 141 0.80 12.19 18.05
CA ALA A 141 0.77 10.74 18.17
C ALA A 141 1.75 10.24 19.24
N ASP A 142 1.43 9.10 19.86
CA ASP A 142 2.34 8.37 20.74
C ASP A 142 3.65 8.02 20.00
N PRO A 143 4.85 8.20 20.59
CA PRO A 143 6.12 7.98 19.90
C PRO A 143 6.35 6.55 19.38
N LEU A 144 5.95 5.52 20.14
CA LEU A 144 6.11 4.13 19.70
C LEU A 144 5.19 3.86 18.51
N ARG A 145 3.94 4.30 18.61
CA ARG A 145 2.98 4.22 17.52
C ARG A 145 3.46 4.97 16.27
N ALA A 146 3.96 6.20 16.43
CA ALA A 146 4.48 7.01 15.33
C ALA A 146 5.66 6.32 14.63
N ALA A 147 6.57 5.72 15.39
CA ALA A 147 7.71 4.98 14.84
C ALA A 147 7.26 3.74 14.04
N ILE A 148 6.28 2.99 14.54
CA ILE A 148 5.71 1.83 13.82
C ILE A 148 5.01 2.28 12.53
N CYS A 149 4.18 3.33 12.60
CA CYS A 149 3.53 3.94 11.43
C CYS A 149 4.56 4.40 10.40
N GLY A 150 5.59 5.15 10.81
CA GLY A 150 6.64 5.65 9.93
C GLY A 150 7.38 4.52 9.22
N ALA A 151 7.79 3.48 9.95
CA ALA A 151 8.40 2.30 9.36
C ALA A 151 7.47 1.58 8.37
N ALA A 152 6.17 1.49 8.67
CA ALA A 152 5.19 0.86 7.79
C ALA A 152 4.97 1.64 6.48
N TYR A 153 4.81 2.97 6.56
CA TYR A 153 4.70 3.83 5.37
C TYR A 153 5.96 3.75 4.49
N ALA A 154 7.14 3.78 5.10
CA ALA A 154 8.38 3.62 4.36
C ALA A 154 8.51 2.23 3.69
N ALA A 155 8.09 1.18 4.39
CA ALA A 155 8.06 -0.17 3.82
C ALA A 155 7.06 -0.26 2.65
N ALA A 156 5.88 0.36 2.76
CA ALA A 156 4.88 0.38 1.70
C ALA A 156 5.41 1.04 0.42
N VAL A 157 6.08 2.20 0.53
CA VAL A 157 6.68 2.90 -0.60
C VAL A 157 7.74 2.04 -1.30
N LEU A 158 8.69 1.47 -0.54
CA LEU A 158 9.76 0.65 -1.11
C LEU A 158 9.21 -0.67 -1.69
N ALA A 159 8.21 -1.28 -1.06
CA ALA A 159 7.57 -2.49 -1.59
C ALA A 159 6.84 -2.21 -2.92
N ALA A 160 6.12 -1.09 -3.01
CA ALA A 160 5.47 -0.67 -4.25
C ALA A 160 6.49 -0.46 -5.38
N LEU A 161 7.62 0.20 -5.08
CA LEU A 161 8.69 0.43 -6.04
C LEU A 161 9.31 -0.88 -6.55
N TRP A 162 9.53 -1.86 -5.67
CA TRP A 162 10.04 -3.18 -6.04
C TRP A 162 9.03 -4.00 -6.87
N SER A 163 7.73 -3.93 -6.53
CA SER A 163 6.68 -4.59 -7.31
C SER A 163 6.61 -4.00 -8.71
N TRP A 164 6.55 -2.66 -8.80
CA TRP A 164 6.53 -1.92 -10.05
C TRP A 164 7.73 -2.25 -10.95
N ALA A 165 8.95 -2.25 -10.40
CA ALA A 165 10.15 -2.56 -11.16
C ALA A 165 10.09 -3.98 -11.77
N ARG A 166 9.57 -4.97 -11.03
CA ARG A 166 9.45 -6.36 -11.47
C ARG A 166 8.33 -6.59 -12.50
N GLU A 167 7.26 -5.80 -12.45
CA GLU A 167 6.17 -5.84 -13.45
C GLU A 167 6.61 -5.25 -14.81
N GLY A 168 7.75 -4.54 -14.81
CA GLY A 168 8.37 -3.93 -15.99
C GLY A 168 8.15 -2.43 -15.99
N ALA A 169 9.15 -1.68 -15.53
CA ALA A 169 9.13 -0.22 -15.60
C ALA A 169 8.82 0.27 -17.02
N GLY A 170 7.85 1.18 -17.13
CA GLY A 170 7.32 1.68 -18.41
C GLY A 170 6.13 0.89 -18.97
N ARG A 171 5.78 -0.28 -18.43
CA ARG A 171 4.55 -1.01 -18.81
C ARG A 171 3.34 -0.62 -17.97
N ALA A 172 3.56 -0.29 -16.70
CA ALA A 172 2.53 0.15 -15.78
C ALA A 172 3.01 1.38 -14.98
N PRO A 173 2.13 2.33 -14.67
CA PRO A 173 2.46 3.44 -13.77
C PRO A 173 2.69 2.91 -12.34
N LEU A 174 3.60 3.54 -11.59
CA LEU A 174 3.83 3.23 -10.17
C LEU A 174 2.61 3.58 -9.30
N GLU A 175 1.86 4.61 -9.69
CA GLU A 175 0.79 5.23 -8.89
C GLU A 175 -0.25 4.24 -8.34
N PRO A 176 -0.87 3.34 -9.14
CA PRO A 176 -1.90 2.43 -8.62
C PRO A 176 -1.33 1.41 -7.61
N ILE A 177 -0.09 0.96 -7.83
CA ILE A 177 0.60 0.02 -6.94
C ILE A 177 0.93 0.72 -5.62
N LEU A 178 1.41 1.97 -5.69
CA LEU A 178 1.73 2.80 -4.53
C LEU A 178 0.47 3.09 -3.70
N GLN A 179 -0.62 3.54 -4.33
CA GLN A 179 -1.88 3.82 -3.65
C GLN A 179 -2.41 2.58 -2.93
N ARG A 180 -2.37 1.42 -3.58
CA ARG A 180 -2.75 0.14 -2.97
C ARG A 180 -1.87 -0.20 -1.77
N ALA A 181 -0.56 -0.02 -1.88
CA ALA A 181 0.37 -0.29 -0.77
C ALA A 181 0.17 0.65 0.42
N LEU A 182 -0.05 1.95 0.18
CA LEU A 182 -0.31 2.95 1.22
C LEU A 182 -1.64 2.69 1.93
N ALA A 183 -2.68 2.28 1.20
CA ALA A 183 -3.99 1.94 1.77
C ALA A 183 -3.96 0.75 2.75
N MET A 184 -2.92 -0.10 2.69
CA MET A 184 -2.72 -1.20 3.63
C MET A 184 -2.19 -0.73 5.00
N VAL A 185 -1.52 0.43 5.09
CA VAL A 185 -0.87 0.87 6.35
C VAL A 185 -1.87 1.15 7.48
N PRO A 186 -2.96 1.90 7.27
CA PRO A 186 -3.95 2.15 8.33
C PRO A 186 -4.63 0.88 8.85
N ALA A 187 -4.67 -0.19 8.05
CA ALA A 187 -5.18 -1.50 8.47
C ALA A 187 -4.27 -2.18 9.50
N VAL A 188 -2.97 -1.89 9.46
CA VAL A 188 -1.95 -2.46 10.35
C VAL A 188 -1.76 -1.61 11.61
N VAL A 189 -1.98 -0.29 11.53
CA VAL A 189 -1.77 0.64 12.66
C VAL A 189 -2.90 1.70 12.73
N PRO A 190 -4.02 1.46 13.45
CA PRO A 190 -5.23 2.29 13.34
C PRO A 190 -5.12 3.71 13.94
N GLU A 191 -5.25 4.77 13.14
CA GLU A 191 -4.91 6.19 13.46
C GLU A 191 -5.95 6.98 14.29
N GLY A 192 -7.05 6.35 14.72
CA GLY A 192 -8.14 7.01 15.44
C GLY A 192 -8.04 6.96 16.98
N ARG A 193 -8.86 7.79 17.66
CA ARG A 193 -9.09 7.70 19.11
C ARG A 193 -9.76 6.38 19.52
N VAL A 194 -10.54 5.80 18.61
CA VAL A 194 -11.22 4.52 18.79
C VAL A 194 -10.32 3.44 18.19
N SER A 195 -9.86 2.52 19.04
CA SER A 195 -8.98 1.42 18.63
C SER A 195 -9.74 0.18 18.17
N GLN A 196 -10.99 0.01 18.60
CA GLN A 196 -11.81 -1.16 18.28
C GLN A 196 -13.30 -0.82 18.26
N LEU A 197 -14.02 -1.38 17.29
CA LEU A 197 -15.48 -1.51 17.29
C LEU A 197 -15.83 -2.96 17.60
N ARG A 198 -16.68 -3.20 18.59
CA ARG A 198 -17.25 -4.53 18.88
C ARG A 198 -18.75 -4.49 18.65
N VAL A 199 -19.25 -5.43 17.84
CA VAL A 199 -20.69 -5.69 17.73
C VAL A 199 -20.99 -6.88 18.64
N VAL A 200 -21.77 -6.63 19.70
CA VAL A 200 -22.14 -7.66 20.67
C VAL A 200 -23.54 -8.16 20.33
N VAL A 201 -23.66 -9.46 20.08
CA VAL A 201 -24.89 -10.09 19.60
C VAL A 201 -25.26 -11.22 20.54
N ARG A 202 -26.54 -11.29 20.91
CA ARG A 202 -27.08 -12.41 21.67
C ARG A 202 -27.34 -13.57 20.71
N ALA A 203 -26.72 -14.72 20.96
CA ALA A 203 -27.04 -15.99 20.31
C ALA A 203 -27.70 -16.92 21.32
N ASP A 204 -28.94 -17.33 21.05
CA ASP A 204 -29.62 -18.32 21.90
C ASP A 204 -29.01 -19.73 21.74
N ASP A 205 -28.48 -20.03 20.56
CA ASP A 205 -27.62 -21.19 20.28
C ASP A 205 -26.25 -20.70 19.82
N LEU A 206 -25.30 -20.64 20.76
CA LEU A 206 -23.95 -20.15 20.50
C LEU A 206 -23.16 -21.09 19.57
N ASP A 207 -23.37 -22.41 19.68
CA ASP A 207 -22.59 -23.36 18.90
C ASP A 207 -23.05 -23.36 17.44
N ALA A 208 -24.36 -23.23 17.17
CA ALA A 208 -24.88 -23.00 15.83
C ALA A 208 -24.37 -21.67 15.22
N ALA A 209 -24.30 -20.61 16.02
CA ALA A 209 -23.74 -19.33 15.58
C ALA A 209 -22.25 -19.46 15.22
N LEU A 210 -21.45 -20.16 16.03
CA LEU A 210 -20.03 -20.39 15.74
C LEU A 210 -19.82 -21.23 14.47
N ALA A 211 -20.67 -22.23 14.22
CA ALA A 211 -20.59 -23.02 12.98
C ALA A 211 -20.74 -22.13 11.74
N VAL A 212 -21.61 -21.13 11.77
CA VAL A 212 -21.78 -20.19 10.64
C VAL A 212 -20.67 -19.15 10.61
N TYR A 213 -20.42 -18.42 11.71
CA TYR A 213 -19.53 -17.26 11.68
C TYR A 213 -18.04 -17.61 11.78
N ARG A 214 -17.67 -18.59 12.60
CA ARG A 214 -16.27 -19.00 12.75
C ARG A 214 -15.90 -20.02 11.68
N ASP A 215 -16.71 -21.06 11.54
CA ASP A 215 -16.31 -22.24 10.76
C ASP A 215 -16.62 -22.07 9.25
N ALA A 216 -17.79 -21.53 8.89
CA ALA A 216 -18.17 -21.35 7.48
C ALA A 216 -17.71 -20.00 6.89
N LEU A 217 -17.96 -18.88 7.58
CA LEU A 217 -17.55 -17.54 7.16
C LEU A 217 -16.04 -17.30 7.37
N GLY A 218 -15.40 -18.06 8.28
CA GLY A 218 -13.96 -18.01 8.50
C GLY A 218 -13.49 -16.90 9.43
N LEU A 219 -14.36 -16.34 10.29
CA LEU A 219 -13.92 -15.36 11.27
C LEU A 219 -13.01 -16.01 12.32
N THR A 220 -11.86 -15.40 12.58
CA THR A 220 -10.84 -15.96 13.50
C THR A 220 -11.22 -15.73 14.96
N GLU A 221 -11.15 -16.75 15.81
CA GLU A 221 -11.31 -16.56 17.27
C GLU A 221 -10.11 -15.77 17.84
N GLN A 222 -10.41 -14.67 18.52
CA GLN A 222 -9.41 -13.81 19.18
C GLN A 222 -9.33 -14.11 20.67
N GLU A 223 -10.47 -14.15 21.33
CA GLU A 223 -10.59 -14.40 22.76
C GLU A 223 -11.87 -15.19 23.03
N SER A 224 -11.88 -15.97 24.10
CA SER A 224 -13.05 -16.73 24.56
C SER A 224 -13.06 -16.73 26.07
N TYR A 225 -14.23 -16.46 26.64
CA TYR A 225 -14.42 -16.39 28.08
C TYR A 225 -15.60 -17.27 28.48
N ALA A 226 -15.44 -17.98 29.59
CA ALA A 226 -16.50 -18.71 30.26
C ALA A 226 -16.66 -18.16 31.68
N GLY A 227 -17.90 -18.02 32.12
CA GLY A 227 -18.26 -17.58 33.47
C GLY A 227 -19.13 -18.61 34.17
N ASP A 228 -19.66 -18.22 35.33
CA ASP A 228 -20.57 -19.03 36.12
C ASP A 228 -21.89 -19.30 35.36
N ASP A 229 -22.63 -20.31 35.81
CA ASP A 229 -23.96 -20.69 35.30
C ASP A 229 -24.01 -20.93 33.77
N GLY A 230 -22.90 -21.38 33.19
CA GLY A 230 -22.80 -21.69 31.76
C GLY A 230 -22.67 -20.47 30.85
N ALA A 231 -22.41 -19.28 31.40
CA ALA A 231 -22.16 -18.08 30.61
C ALA A 231 -20.93 -18.26 29.70
N ARG A 232 -21.10 -17.99 28.42
CA ARG A 232 -20.03 -18.08 27.41
C ARG A 232 -20.06 -16.86 26.49
N VAL A 233 -18.89 -16.36 26.14
CA VAL A 233 -18.72 -15.36 25.07
C VAL A 233 -17.48 -15.72 24.26
N VAL A 234 -17.61 -15.65 22.94
CA VAL A 234 -16.51 -15.83 21.98
C VAL A 234 -16.38 -14.55 21.16
N ILE A 235 -15.16 -14.05 21.05
CA ILE A 235 -14.84 -12.83 20.30
C ILE A 235 -14.17 -13.25 19.00
N LEU A 236 -14.84 -12.99 17.88
CA LEU A 236 -14.33 -13.27 16.54
C LEU A 236 -13.77 -11.99 15.91
N GLY A 237 -12.59 -12.08 15.33
CA GLY A 237 -11.95 -11.04 14.53
C GLY A 237 -12.50 -11.04 13.11
N ALA A 238 -12.93 -9.87 12.65
CA ALA A 238 -13.54 -9.64 11.34
C ALA A 238 -12.75 -8.62 10.51
N GLY A 239 -11.43 -8.81 10.41
CA GLY A 239 -10.54 -7.91 9.67
C GLY A 239 -10.66 -6.46 10.16
N ARG A 240 -10.99 -5.54 9.24
CA ARG A 240 -11.24 -4.13 9.54
C ARG A 240 -12.73 -3.91 9.79
N ALA A 241 -13.07 -3.32 10.93
CA ALA A 241 -14.44 -2.89 11.21
C ALA A 241 -14.67 -1.44 10.77
N THR A 242 -15.75 -1.20 10.03
CA THR A 242 -16.17 0.14 9.58
C THR A 242 -17.60 0.41 10.01
N LEU A 243 -17.88 1.63 10.51
CA LEU A 243 -19.23 2.08 10.79
C LEU A 243 -19.76 2.87 9.58
N GLU A 244 -20.69 2.27 8.83
CA GLU A 244 -21.39 2.93 7.74
C GLU A 244 -22.73 3.50 8.21
N LEU A 245 -22.97 4.78 7.94
CA LEU A 245 -24.22 5.47 8.29
C LEU A 245 -24.89 5.97 7.01
N SER A 246 -26.06 5.40 6.69
CA SER A 246 -26.86 5.76 5.52
C SER A 246 -28.18 6.40 5.95
N ASN A 247 -28.61 7.44 5.25
CA ASN A 247 -29.93 8.02 5.46
C ASN A 247 -31.04 7.10 4.90
N PRO A 248 -32.32 7.31 5.27
CA PRO A 248 -33.41 6.43 4.83
C PRO A 248 -33.60 6.35 3.30
N GLU A 249 -33.31 7.43 2.57
CA GLU A 249 -33.36 7.46 1.10
C GLU A 249 -32.28 6.56 0.49
N GLN A 250 -31.06 6.64 1.04
CA GLN A 250 -29.91 5.83 0.63
C GLN A 250 -30.15 4.35 0.92
N VAL A 251 -30.66 4.00 2.12
CA VAL A 251 -31.01 2.62 2.45
C VAL A 251 -32.06 2.07 1.48
N ARG A 252 -33.12 2.83 1.20
CA ARG A 252 -34.14 2.43 0.20
C ARG A 252 -33.56 2.26 -1.19
N PHE A 253 -32.57 3.06 -1.58
CA PHE A 253 -31.87 2.90 -2.85
C PHE A 253 -31.04 1.61 -2.88
N ILE A 254 -30.25 1.36 -1.83
CA ILE A 254 -29.46 0.14 -1.67
C ILE A 254 -30.36 -1.10 -1.72
N ASP A 255 -31.47 -1.12 -0.98
CA ASP A 255 -32.39 -2.26 -0.94
C ASP A 255 -32.99 -2.55 -2.32
N ARG A 256 -33.35 -1.53 -3.11
CA ARG A 256 -33.83 -1.73 -4.48
C ARG A 256 -32.77 -2.36 -5.40
N VAL A 257 -31.50 -2.04 -5.17
CA VAL A 257 -30.38 -2.52 -5.99
C VAL A 257 -29.95 -3.93 -5.57
N GLU A 258 -29.74 -4.13 -4.26
CA GLU A 258 -29.12 -5.35 -3.73
C GLU A 258 -30.12 -6.45 -3.46
N THR A 259 -31.35 -6.11 -3.05
CA THR A 259 -32.31 -7.06 -2.46
C THR A 259 -33.69 -6.99 -3.08
N ASP A 260 -33.82 -6.46 -4.30
CA ASP A 260 -35.10 -6.30 -5.01
C ASP A 260 -36.17 -5.54 -4.17
N GLY A 261 -35.72 -4.65 -3.27
CA GLY A 261 -36.57 -3.83 -2.42
C GLY A 261 -36.93 -4.44 -1.06
N VAL A 262 -36.36 -5.58 -0.68
CA VAL A 262 -36.53 -6.13 0.68
C VAL A 262 -35.93 -5.17 1.69
N THR A 263 -36.76 -4.71 2.63
CA THR A 263 -36.38 -3.75 3.67
C THR A 263 -35.26 -4.28 4.56
N SER A 264 -34.17 -3.54 4.65
CA SER A 264 -33.09 -3.83 5.59
C SER A 264 -33.47 -3.53 7.06
N PRO A 265 -32.97 -4.32 8.02
CA PRO A 265 -33.04 -3.99 9.44
C PRO A 265 -32.15 -2.78 9.77
N GLY A 266 -32.31 -2.21 10.97
CA GLY A 266 -31.57 -1.02 11.39
C GLY A 266 -30.06 -1.21 11.55
N ILE A 267 -29.58 -2.45 11.71
CA ILE A 267 -28.15 -2.81 11.77
C ILE A 267 -27.93 -4.02 10.87
N ARG A 268 -26.88 -3.95 10.05
CA ARG A 268 -26.45 -5.02 9.15
C ARG A 268 -24.92 -5.12 9.18
N LEU A 269 -24.41 -6.33 9.08
CA LEU A 269 -22.96 -6.57 8.94
C LEU A 269 -22.58 -6.68 7.47
N ALA A 270 -21.40 -6.24 7.08
CA ALA A 270 -20.90 -6.40 5.71
C ALA A 270 -19.49 -6.95 5.74
N PHE A 271 -19.20 -7.92 4.87
CA PHE A 271 -17.92 -8.60 4.78
C PHE A 271 -17.41 -8.58 3.34
N GLU A 272 -16.21 -8.03 3.15
CA GLU A 272 -15.52 -8.08 1.88
C GLU A 272 -14.94 -9.48 1.66
N VAL A 273 -15.16 -10.05 0.48
CA VAL A 273 -14.69 -11.39 0.10
C VAL A 273 -14.12 -11.38 -1.32
N ALA A 274 -13.22 -12.32 -1.59
CA ALA A 274 -12.60 -12.45 -2.91
C ALA A 274 -13.57 -12.94 -4.00
N ASP A 275 -14.56 -13.76 -3.63
CA ASP A 275 -15.59 -14.29 -4.53
C ASP A 275 -16.93 -14.35 -3.81
N THR A 276 -17.82 -13.41 -4.12
CA THR A 276 -19.13 -13.32 -3.45
C THR A 276 -20.02 -14.53 -3.75
N ALA A 277 -19.97 -15.10 -4.96
CA ALA A 277 -20.85 -16.21 -5.35
C ALA A 277 -20.46 -17.52 -4.66
N ALA A 278 -19.16 -17.81 -4.62
CA ALA A 278 -18.62 -18.99 -3.94
C ALA A 278 -18.90 -18.95 -2.44
N GLU A 279 -18.65 -17.81 -1.78
CA GLU A 279 -18.87 -17.65 -0.35
C GLU A 279 -20.36 -17.66 0.03
N THR A 280 -21.24 -17.08 -0.81
CA THR A 280 -22.70 -17.17 -0.60
C THR A 280 -23.16 -18.64 -0.58
N SER A 281 -22.66 -19.45 -1.52
CA SER A 281 -23.01 -20.87 -1.61
C SER A 281 -22.54 -21.64 -0.36
N ARG A 282 -21.29 -21.40 0.07
CA ARG A 282 -20.74 -22.02 1.28
C ARG A 282 -21.56 -21.69 2.54
N LEU A 283 -21.99 -20.44 2.68
CA LEU A 283 -22.78 -20.02 3.84
C LEU A 283 -24.21 -20.57 3.81
N ALA A 284 -24.81 -20.68 2.62
CA ALA A 284 -26.11 -21.34 2.47
C ALA A 284 -26.05 -22.80 2.93
N ASP A 285 -25.01 -23.54 2.53
CA ASP A 285 -24.79 -24.93 2.96
C ASP A 285 -24.57 -25.04 4.49
N ALA A 286 -24.04 -23.99 5.12
CA ALA A 286 -23.83 -23.91 6.56
C ALA A 286 -25.08 -23.46 7.35
N GLY A 287 -26.20 -23.19 6.68
CA GLY A 287 -27.48 -22.85 7.32
C GLY A 287 -27.85 -21.37 7.31
N ALA A 288 -27.15 -20.51 6.55
CA ALA A 288 -27.60 -19.15 6.29
C ALA A 288 -28.69 -19.12 5.21
N GLU A 289 -29.69 -18.24 5.37
CA GLU A 289 -30.73 -18.03 4.36
C GLU A 289 -30.27 -16.97 3.36
N VAL A 290 -30.31 -17.28 2.06
CA VAL A 290 -30.00 -16.32 0.99
C VAL A 290 -31.23 -15.45 0.72
N LEU A 291 -31.19 -14.21 1.19
CA LEU A 291 -32.23 -13.21 0.95
C LEU A 291 -32.11 -12.56 -0.43
N ALA A 292 -30.87 -12.42 -0.93
CA ALA A 292 -30.58 -11.98 -2.30
C ALA A 292 -29.26 -12.57 -2.79
N SER A 293 -29.28 -13.18 -3.98
CA SER A 293 -28.10 -13.78 -4.61
C SER A 293 -27.10 -12.72 -5.12
N ALA A 294 -25.85 -13.16 -5.26
CA ALA A 294 -24.73 -12.36 -5.78
C ALA A 294 -25.10 -11.64 -7.09
N ARG A 295 -24.94 -10.32 -7.11
CA ARG A 295 -25.26 -9.45 -8.25
C ARG A 295 -24.40 -8.19 -8.26
N GLU A 296 -24.11 -7.65 -9.44
CA GLU A 296 -23.35 -6.41 -9.58
C GLU A 296 -24.21 -5.19 -9.19
N THR A 297 -23.58 -4.23 -8.51
CA THR A 297 -24.18 -2.99 -8.02
C THR A 297 -23.67 -1.77 -8.80
N PRO A 298 -24.35 -0.62 -8.76
CA PRO A 298 -23.89 0.63 -9.38
C PRO A 298 -22.56 1.17 -8.86
N TRP A 299 -22.10 0.74 -7.68
CA TRP A 299 -20.80 1.11 -7.10
C TRP A 299 -19.70 0.10 -7.42
N ARG A 300 -19.91 -0.74 -8.43
CA ARG A 300 -18.92 -1.68 -8.98
C ARG A 300 -18.40 -2.65 -7.93
N SER A 301 -19.36 -3.24 -7.23
CA SER A 301 -19.14 -4.41 -6.40
C SER A 301 -20.16 -5.50 -6.74
N VAL A 302 -19.81 -6.76 -6.48
CA VAL A 302 -20.77 -7.86 -6.47
C VAL A 302 -21.24 -8.06 -5.05
N ASN A 303 -22.55 -7.98 -4.79
CA ASN A 303 -23.12 -8.07 -3.45
C ASN A 303 -24.12 -9.22 -3.34
N ALA A 304 -24.14 -9.90 -2.20
CA ALA A 304 -25.16 -10.88 -1.82
C ALA A 304 -25.67 -10.61 -0.40
N ARG A 305 -26.95 -10.86 -0.14
CA ARG A 305 -27.58 -10.65 1.17
C ARG A 305 -28.01 -11.97 1.80
N LEU A 306 -27.64 -12.17 3.07
CA LEU A 306 -27.98 -13.36 3.83
C LEU A 306 -28.55 -13.00 5.22
N ALA A 307 -29.38 -13.89 5.76
CA ALA A 307 -29.72 -13.95 7.17
C ALA A 307 -29.02 -15.16 7.82
N GLY A 308 -28.35 -14.95 8.94
CA GLY A 308 -27.68 -16.00 9.71
C GLY A 308 -28.23 -16.15 11.13
N PRO A 309 -27.66 -17.07 11.92
CA PRO A 309 -28.01 -17.24 13.33
C PRO A 309 -27.85 -15.96 14.14
N ALA A 310 -28.52 -15.91 15.29
CA ALA A 310 -28.54 -14.76 16.21
C ALA A 310 -29.22 -13.50 15.61
N ASP A 311 -30.21 -13.70 14.74
CA ASP A 311 -31.02 -12.66 14.09
C ASP A 311 -30.19 -11.59 13.35
N LEU A 312 -29.01 -11.97 12.86
CA LEU A 312 -28.13 -11.08 12.11
C LEU A 312 -28.40 -11.19 10.62
N GLN A 313 -28.60 -10.03 10.00
CA GLN A 313 -28.49 -9.90 8.56
C GLN A 313 -27.07 -9.46 8.21
N PHE A 314 -26.49 -10.03 7.16
CA PHE A 314 -25.20 -9.60 6.64
C PHE A 314 -25.11 -9.63 5.11
N THR A 315 -24.22 -8.78 4.59
CA THR A 315 -23.89 -8.65 3.17
C THR A 315 -22.50 -9.23 2.92
N LEU A 316 -22.34 -10.05 1.90
CA LEU A 316 -21.03 -10.31 1.29
C LEU A 316 -20.84 -9.36 0.13
N PHE A 317 -19.66 -8.75 0.00
CA PHE A 317 -19.35 -7.90 -1.15
C PHE A 317 -17.94 -8.16 -1.71
N GLN A 318 -17.77 -7.95 -3.00
CA GLN A 318 -16.48 -8.04 -3.71
C GLN A 318 -16.31 -6.80 -4.59
N GLU A 319 -15.22 -6.06 -4.44
CA GLU A 319 -14.92 -4.89 -5.29
C GLU A 319 -14.42 -5.30 -6.69
N LEU A 320 -14.89 -4.62 -7.75
CA LEU A 320 -14.57 -4.94 -9.16
C LEU A 320 -13.45 -4.07 -9.77
N GLY A 321 -12.58 -3.44 -8.96
CA GLY A 321 -11.50 -2.54 -9.42
C GLY A 321 -12.04 -1.29 -10.14
N PRO A 322 -11.20 -0.38 -10.69
CA PRO A 322 -11.64 0.76 -11.53
C PRO A 322 -12.11 0.30 -12.93
N ALA A 323 -12.87 1.15 -13.64
CA ALA A 323 -13.46 0.77 -14.92
C ALA A 323 -12.35 0.86 -15.97
N GLU A 324 -12.18 -0.15 -16.80
CA GLU A 324 -11.32 -0.03 -17.97
C GLU A 324 -11.95 1.04 -18.88
N GLY A 325 -11.33 2.21 -18.91
CA GLY A 325 -11.67 3.34 -19.78
C GLY A 325 -10.69 3.45 -20.92
#